data_AF-A0A0J6VKM4-F1
#
_entry.id   AF-A0A0J6VKM4-F1
#
_cell.length_a   1.000
_cell.length_b   1.000
_cell.length_c   1.000
_cell.angle_alpha   90.00
_cell.angle_beta   90.00
_cell.angle_gamma   90.00
#
_symmetry.space_group_name_H-M   'P 1'
#
loop_
_entity.id
_entity.type
_entity.pdbx_description
1 polymer ?
#
loop_
_entity_poly.entity_id
_entity_poly.type
_entity_poly.pdbx_seq_one_letter_code
_entity_poly.pdbx_strand_id
1 'polypeptide(L)'
;MTISRRQALRFAAATPLLLTVPVPLAPSASAASSQLIDFTERLVAPEQIKAAGYAGALVYVSEVRPGADFDFKPVTREYADAMRAAGLQVVSCYQYGKPGWPTPSDFTRGYAGGVADAQTALRLHGAAGGPDTAPIFFSVDEDIDSQTWKSVAVEWFRGIGSVLGVQRTGIYGHALACGWAIGDGVIGYSTSPGHRWAWQTKAWSQGAREPAAVLYQSAVNTASTPGPLIGDIHVDTDDVLAADFGQWDLTR
;
A
#
# COMPACT_ATOMS: atom_id res chain seq x y z
N MET A 1 -44.06 83.94 -25.32
CA MET A 1 -44.58 84.43 -24.03
C MET A 1 -43.73 83.84 -22.90
N THR A 2 -43.17 84.73 -22.08
CA THR A 2 -42.79 84.56 -20.64
C THR A 2 -41.78 83.50 -20.17
N ILE A 3 -40.51 83.92 -20.19
CA ILE A 3 -39.32 83.78 -19.30
C ILE A 3 -39.33 82.89 -18.02
N SER A 4 -38.16 82.26 -17.79
CA SER A 4 -37.36 82.18 -16.53
C SER A 4 -37.44 80.85 -15.74
N ARG A 5 -36.35 80.25 -15.21
CA ARG A 5 -35.38 80.82 -14.25
C ARG A 5 -34.06 80.01 -14.14
N ARG A 6 -32.95 80.77 -14.15
CA ARG A 6 -31.74 80.73 -13.28
C ARG A 6 -30.70 79.58 -13.38
N GLN A 7 -29.51 80.01 -13.83
CA GLN A 7 -28.15 79.84 -13.24
C GLN A 7 -27.65 78.40 -13.02
N ALA A 8 -26.72 77.87 -13.82
CA ALA A 8 -25.29 78.19 -13.94
C ALA A 8 -24.40 77.66 -12.79
N LEU A 9 -23.33 76.95 -13.21
CA LEU A 9 -22.02 76.74 -12.56
C LEU A 9 -21.92 75.70 -11.41
N ARG A 10 -21.30 74.53 -11.67
CA ARG A 10 -19.85 74.26 -11.47
C ARG A 10 -19.50 72.76 -11.56
N PHE A 11 -18.26 72.54 -12.00
CA PHE A 11 -17.51 71.30 -12.17
C PHE A 11 -17.48 70.35 -10.96
N ALA A 12 -17.42 69.04 -11.22
CA ALA A 12 -16.37 68.15 -10.68
C ALA A 12 -16.43 66.77 -11.37
N ALA A 13 -15.31 66.35 -11.96
CA ALA A 13 -15.12 64.99 -12.44
C ALA A 13 -14.92 64.06 -11.24
N ALA A 14 -15.64 62.93 -11.21
CA ALA A 14 -15.46 61.87 -10.21
C ALA A 14 -14.95 60.61 -10.92
N THR A 15 -13.71 60.24 -10.65
CA THR A 15 -13.09 58.96 -11.00
C THR A 15 -13.47 57.92 -9.92
N PRO A 16 -13.92 56.70 -10.28
CA PRO A 16 -14.20 55.68 -9.27
C PRO A 16 -12.89 55.00 -8.80
N LEU A 17 -12.66 54.98 -7.48
CA LEU A 17 -11.66 54.11 -6.85
C LEU A 17 -12.20 52.67 -6.80
N LEU A 18 -11.49 51.74 -7.45
CA LEU A 18 -11.65 50.30 -7.24
C LEU A 18 -10.88 49.89 -5.98
N LEU A 19 -11.61 49.47 -4.94
CA LEU A 19 -11.05 48.84 -3.76
C LEU A 19 -10.82 47.35 -4.07
N THR A 20 -9.56 46.93 -4.18
CA THR A 20 -9.17 45.52 -4.23
C THR A 20 -9.01 44.99 -2.81
N VAL A 21 -9.88 44.06 -2.41
CA VAL A 21 -9.73 43.31 -1.15
C VAL A 21 -8.80 42.12 -1.42
N PRO A 22 -7.66 41.99 -0.72
CA PRO A 22 -6.83 40.80 -0.85
C PRO A 22 -7.54 39.62 -0.16
N VAL A 23 -7.96 38.64 -0.96
CA VAL A 23 -8.39 37.34 -0.46
C VAL A 23 -7.11 36.57 -0.10
N PRO A 24 -6.88 36.17 1.16
CA PRO A 24 -5.77 35.29 1.46
C PRO A 24 -6.05 33.94 0.77
N LEU A 25 -5.20 33.54 -0.17
CA LEU A 25 -5.14 32.13 -0.57
C LEU A 25 -4.75 31.36 0.70
N ALA A 26 -5.73 30.64 1.27
CA ALA A 26 -5.41 29.61 2.24
C ALA A 26 -4.44 28.65 1.55
N PRO A 27 -3.30 28.29 2.19
CA PRO A 27 -2.50 27.19 1.67
C PRO A 27 -3.41 25.97 1.63
N SER A 28 -3.66 25.44 0.43
CA SER A 28 -4.16 24.08 0.30
C SER A 28 -3.06 23.21 0.90
N ALA A 29 -3.23 22.82 2.16
CA ALA A 29 -2.49 21.74 2.74
C ALA A 29 -2.81 20.53 1.86
N SER A 30 -1.93 20.21 0.92
CA SER A 30 -1.91 18.88 0.32
C SER A 30 -1.67 17.96 1.51
N ALA A 31 -2.72 17.28 1.98
CA ALA A 31 -2.52 16.15 2.86
C ALA A 31 -1.54 15.25 2.12
N ALA A 32 -0.32 15.11 2.64
CA ALA A 32 0.61 14.14 2.08
C ALA A 32 -0.15 12.81 2.06
N SER A 33 -0.25 12.19 0.88
CA SER A 33 -0.76 10.83 0.76
C SER A 33 -0.01 9.99 1.79
N SER A 34 -0.74 9.32 2.69
CA SER A 34 -0.10 8.48 3.70
C SER A 34 0.73 7.41 3.01
N GLN A 35 1.96 7.21 3.47
CA GLN A 35 2.85 6.18 2.96
C GLN A 35 3.15 5.15 4.04
N LEU A 36 3.25 3.89 3.63
CA LEU A 36 3.82 2.81 4.43
C LEU A 36 5.22 2.51 3.90
N ILE A 37 5.94 1.69 4.63
CA ILE A 37 7.18 1.07 4.19
C ILE A 37 7.08 -0.44 4.27
N ASP A 38 7.93 -1.13 3.53
CA ASP A 38 8.21 -2.53 3.75
C ASP A 38 9.73 -2.78 3.71
N PHE A 39 10.18 -3.75 4.49
CA PHE A 39 11.59 -4.10 4.65
C PHE A 39 11.68 -5.54 5.16
N THR A 40 12.70 -6.26 4.71
CA THR A 40 12.83 -7.70 5.03
C THR A 40 14.18 -8.05 5.66
N GLU A 41 15.25 -7.31 5.34
CA GLU A 41 16.60 -7.67 5.75
C GLU A 41 16.91 -7.26 7.19
N ARG A 42 16.60 -6.00 7.52
CA ARG A 42 16.91 -5.38 8.81
C ARG A 42 15.68 -4.68 9.39
N LEU A 43 15.42 -4.91 10.67
CA LEU A 43 14.32 -4.33 11.42
C LEU A 43 14.48 -2.82 11.58
N VAL A 44 13.49 -2.05 11.13
CA VAL A 44 13.40 -0.60 11.39
C VAL A 44 12.56 -0.38 12.66
N ALA A 45 13.11 0.35 13.63
CA ALA A 45 12.42 0.56 14.91
C ALA A 45 11.16 1.43 14.73
N PRO A 46 10.04 1.15 15.45
CA PRO A 46 8.80 1.92 15.32
C PRO A 46 8.98 3.44 15.46
N GLU A 47 9.84 3.87 16.38
CA GLU A 47 10.12 5.29 16.60
C GLU A 47 10.81 5.94 15.40
N GLN A 48 11.66 5.20 14.69
CA GLN A 48 12.32 5.67 13.48
C GLN A 48 11.34 5.78 12.31
N ILE A 49 10.44 4.81 12.15
CA ILE A 49 9.37 4.84 11.14
C ILE A 49 8.49 6.09 11.34
N LYS A 50 8.07 6.32 12.59
CA LYS A 50 7.27 7.50 12.95
C LYS A 50 8.03 8.81 12.74
N ALA A 51 9.30 8.86 13.15
CA ALA A 51 10.13 10.06 12.99
C ALA A 51 10.39 10.38 11.51
N ALA A 52 10.46 9.36 10.65
CA ALA A 52 10.57 9.51 9.20
C ALA A 52 9.25 9.94 8.53
N GLY A 53 8.14 10.00 9.28
CA GLY A 53 6.86 10.51 8.80
C GLY A 53 5.97 9.48 8.08
N TYR A 54 6.31 8.20 8.15
CA TYR A 54 5.49 7.12 7.59
C TYR A 54 4.31 6.79 8.50
N ALA A 55 3.20 6.37 7.90
CA ALA A 55 1.99 6.00 8.62
C ALA A 55 2.05 4.60 9.25
N GLY A 56 2.98 3.76 8.80
CA GLY A 56 3.08 2.37 9.24
C GLY A 56 3.97 1.52 8.34
N ALA A 57 3.82 0.20 8.44
CA ALA A 57 4.58 -0.74 7.62
C ALA A 57 3.76 -1.97 7.23
N LEU A 58 4.15 -2.58 6.10
CA LEU A 58 3.82 -3.96 5.80
C LEU A 58 4.81 -4.87 6.54
N VAL A 59 4.29 -5.90 7.20
CA VAL A 59 5.08 -6.81 8.05
C VAL A 59 4.92 -8.26 7.58
N TYR A 60 6.03 -8.98 7.57
CA TYR A 60 6.12 -10.31 6.97
C TYR A 60 5.63 -11.41 7.93
N VAL A 61 4.50 -12.03 7.59
CA VAL A 61 3.94 -13.21 8.29
C VAL A 61 4.38 -14.50 7.61
N SER A 62 5.67 -14.62 7.32
CA SER A 62 6.28 -15.75 6.59
C SER A 62 7.58 -16.16 7.26
N GLU A 63 8.02 -17.41 7.04
CA GLU A 63 9.28 -17.92 7.62
C GLU A 63 10.51 -17.40 6.87
N VAL A 64 11.68 -17.44 7.50
CA VAL A 64 12.96 -17.16 6.82
C VAL A 64 13.31 -18.35 5.93
N ARG A 65 13.52 -18.09 4.63
CA ARG A 65 13.97 -19.13 3.70
C ARG A 65 15.42 -19.53 3.99
N PRO A 66 15.82 -20.79 3.73
CA PRO A 66 17.20 -21.22 3.92
C PRO A 66 18.22 -20.33 3.20
N GLY A 67 19.28 -19.96 3.92
CA GLY A 67 20.38 -19.14 3.41
C GLY A 67 20.14 -17.63 3.41
N ALA A 68 18.96 -17.16 3.85
CA ALA A 68 18.73 -15.73 4.10
C ALA A 68 19.17 -15.34 5.53
N ASP A 69 19.78 -14.16 5.68
CA ASP A 69 20.15 -13.55 6.95
C ASP A 69 19.23 -12.36 7.24
N PHE A 70 18.01 -12.65 7.71
CA PHE A 70 16.97 -11.67 8.01
C PHE A 70 16.70 -11.62 9.51
N ASP A 71 16.58 -10.43 10.09
CA ASP A 71 16.27 -10.26 11.52
C ASP A 71 14.81 -9.83 11.79
N PHE A 72 14.02 -9.56 10.75
CA PHE A 72 12.66 -9.03 10.86
C PHE A 72 11.55 -9.99 10.40
N LYS A 73 11.90 -11.23 10.08
CA LYS A 73 10.98 -12.20 9.51
C LYS A 73 10.98 -13.50 10.33
N PRO A 74 9.84 -14.00 10.83
CA PRO A 74 8.53 -13.36 10.82
C PRO A 74 8.43 -12.18 11.80
N VAL A 75 7.45 -11.31 11.59
CA VAL A 75 7.06 -10.30 12.58
C VAL A 75 6.68 -10.94 13.92
N THR A 76 7.05 -10.31 15.03
CA THR A 76 6.69 -10.76 16.39
C THR A 76 5.55 -9.93 16.97
N ARG A 77 4.90 -10.46 18.00
CA ARG A 77 3.84 -9.75 18.72
C ARG A 77 4.37 -8.50 19.42
N GLU A 78 5.56 -8.59 20.00
CA GLU A 78 6.21 -7.47 20.67
C GLU A 78 6.44 -6.30 19.70
N TYR A 79 6.91 -6.59 18.48
CA TYR A 79 7.10 -5.57 17.47
C TYR A 79 5.77 -4.97 16.99
N ALA A 80 4.77 -5.81 16.69
CA ALA A 80 3.46 -5.34 16.25
C ALA A 80 2.76 -4.48 17.32
N ASP A 81 2.83 -4.89 18.59
CA ASP A 81 2.30 -4.11 19.71
C ASP A 81 3.04 -2.77 19.87
N ALA A 82 4.37 -2.75 19.69
CA ALA A 82 5.15 -1.51 19.74
C ALA A 82 4.80 -0.54 18.59
N MET A 83 4.62 -1.06 17.37
CA MET A 83 4.12 -0.27 16.22
C MET A 83 2.77 0.38 16.54
N ARG A 84 1.82 -0.41 17.02
CA ARG A 84 0.47 0.05 17.33
C ARG A 84 0.47 1.05 18.50
N ALA A 85 1.27 0.82 19.53
CA ALA A 85 1.46 1.76 20.64
C ALA A 85 2.05 3.10 20.19
N ALA A 86 2.91 3.10 19.15
CA ALA A 86 3.42 4.31 18.52
C ALA A 86 2.39 5.01 17.62
N GLY A 87 1.22 4.41 17.36
CA GLY A 87 0.19 4.91 16.46
C GLY A 87 0.45 4.58 14.99
N LEU A 88 1.34 3.62 14.71
CA LEU A 88 1.66 3.17 13.36
C LEU A 88 0.72 2.05 12.92
N GLN A 89 0.37 2.07 11.65
CA GLN A 89 -0.46 1.05 11.01
C GLN A 89 0.37 -0.19 10.70
N VAL A 90 -0.26 -1.36 10.85
CA VAL A 90 0.33 -2.66 10.54
C VAL A 90 -0.52 -3.35 9.49
N VAL A 91 0.11 -3.86 8.44
CA VAL A 91 -0.52 -4.61 7.34
C VAL A 91 0.27 -5.90 7.12
N SER A 92 -0.40 -7.04 6.91
CA SER A 92 0.31 -8.32 6.75
C SER A 92 0.63 -8.63 5.30
N CYS A 93 1.87 -9.04 5.04
CA CYS A 93 2.28 -9.62 3.76
C CYS A 93 2.97 -10.98 3.93
N TYR A 94 2.96 -11.78 2.87
CA TYR A 94 3.57 -13.10 2.82
C TYR A 94 4.44 -13.25 1.58
N GLN A 95 5.71 -13.57 1.80
CA GLN A 95 6.63 -14.03 0.77
C GLN A 95 7.64 -14.93 1.45
N TYR A 96 7.71 -16.20 1.12
CA TYR A 96 8.74 -17.11 1.60
C TYR A 96 9.87 -17.23 0.57
N GLY A 97 9.53 -17.69 -0.64
CA GLY A 97 10.43 -17.88 -1.77
C GLY A 97 10.87 -16.60 -2.47
N LYS A 98 11.81 -16.73 -3.41
CA LYS A 98 12.30 -15.61 -4.24
C LYS A 98 12.74 -16.13 -5.62
N PRO A 99 12.48 -15.41 -6.73
CA PRO A 99 12.97 -15.83 -8.05
C PRO A 99 14.49 -15.98 -8.05
N GLY A 100 14.99 -17.02 -8.73
CA GLY A 100 16.42 -17.32 -8.82
C GLY A 100 17.08 -17.90 -7.57
N TRP A 101 16.33 -18.12 -6.48
CA TRP A 101 16.83 -18.80 -5.28
C TRP A 101 16.55 -20.32 -5.34
N PRO A 102 17.31 -21.15 -4.60
CA PRO A 102 16.97 -22.58 -4.45
C PRO A 102 15.57 -22.82 -3.90
N THR A 103 15.04 -21.85 -3.14
CA THR A 103 13.62 -21.74 -2.81
C THR A 103 12.97 -20.75 -3.78
N PRO A 104 12.38 -21.23 -4.89
CA PRO A 104 11.81 -20.37 -5.93
C PRO A 104 10.57 -19.64 -5.41
N SER A 105 10.02 -18.73 -6.22
CA SER A 105 8.79 -18.00 -5.92
C SER A 105 7.65 -18.92 -5.49
N ASP A 106 6.89 -18.48 -4.48
CA ASP A 106 5.94 -19.33 -3.77
C ASP A 106 4.86 -19.91 -4.66
N PHE A 107 4.37 -19.11 -5.60
CA PHE A 107 3.32 -19.50 -6.53
C PHE A 107 3.67 -20.73 -7.37
N THR A 108 4.96 -21.02 -7.58
CA THR A 108 5.41 -22.19 -8.37
C THR A 108 5.00 -23.53 -7.76
N ARG A 109 4.58 -23.54 -6.49
CA ARG A 109 4.07 -24.74 -5.79
C ARG A 109 2.56 -24.98 -6.03
N GLY A 110 1.88 -24.12 -6.79
CA GLY A 110 0.48 -24.27 -7.16
C GLY A 110 -0.45 -24.41 -5.96
N TYR A 111 -1.58 -25.09 -6.14
CA TYR A 111 -2.64 -25.19 -5.13
C TYR A 111 -2.15 -25.71 -3.77
N ALA A 112 -1.42 -26.82 -3.75
CA ALA A 112 -0.92 -27.41 -2.49
C ALA A 112 0.07 -26.47 -1.79
N GLY A 113 0.89 -25.74 -2.56
CA GLY A 113 1.72 -24.66 -2.04
C GLY A 113 0.91 -23.56 -1.38
N GLY A 114 -0.17 -23.12 -2.04
CA GLY A 114 -1.02 -22.04 -1.55
C GLY A 114 -1.72 -22.40 -0.25
N VAL A 115 -2.16 -23.65 -0.09
CA VAL A 115 -2.69 -24.17 1.17
C VAL A 115 -1.64 -24.09 2.28
N ALA A 116 -0.43 -24.61 2.03
CA ALA A 116 0.64 -24.61 3.03
C ALA A 116 1.09 -23.19 3.42
N ASP A 117 1.14 -22.28 2.45
CA ASP A 117 1.51 -20.88 2.67
C ASP A 117 0.45 -20.14 3.47
N ALA A 118 -0.83 -20.31 3.14
CA ALA A 118 -1.90 -19.68 3.88
C ALA A 118 -2.02 -20.20 5.32
N GLN A 119 -1.77 -21.49 5.55
CA GLN A 119 -1.70 -22.06 6.90
C GLN A 119 -0.55 -21.43 7.71
N THR A 120 0.63 -21.29 7.08
CA THR A 120 1.79 -20.64 7.71
C THR A 120 1.52 -19.16 7.99
N ALA A 121 0.96 -18.45 7.02
CA ALA A 121 0.61 -17.04 7.13
C ALA A 121 -0.39 -16.80 8.26
N LEU A 122 -1.48 -17.59 8.34
CA LEU A 122 -2.47 -17.48 9.41
C LEU A 122 -1.87 -17.73 10.78
N ARG A 123 -1.04 -18.77 10.91
CA ARG A 123 -0.37 -19.09 12.18
C ARG A 123 0.50 -17.92 12.65
N LEU A 124 1.31 -17.36 11.76
CA LEU A 124 2.24 -16.27 12.09
C LEU A 124 1.52 -14.93 12.30
N HIS A 125 0.52 -14.63 11.48
CA HIS A 125 -0.37 -13.48 11.65
C HIS A 125 -1.04 -13.50 13.02
N GLY A 126 -1.67 -14.62 13.40
CA GLY A 126 -2.30 -14.77 14.71
C GLY A 126 -1.30 -14.70 15.86
N ALA A 127 -0.12 -15.33 15.71
CA ALA A 127 0.95 -15.28 16.73
C ALA A 127 1.45 -13.84 16.97
N ALA A 128 1.49 -13.01 15.94
CA ALA A 128 1.85 -11.60 16.04
C ALA A 128 0.69 -10.69 16.53
N GLY A 129 -0.49 -11.26 16.82
CA GLY A 129 -1.65 -10.52 17.30
C GLY A 129 -2.54 -9.92 16.19
N GLY A 130 -2.36 -10.37 14.95
CA GLY A 130 -3.16 -9.92 13.81
C GLY A 130 -4.64 -10.36 13.92
N PRO A 131 -5.59 -9.46 13.61
CA PRO A 131 -7.02 -9.76 13.72
C PRO A 131 -7.52 -10.60 12.53
N ASP A 132 -8.50 -11.46 12.78
CA ASP A 132 -9.14 -12.31 11.78
C ASP A 132 -9.97 -11.54 10.73
N THR A 133 -10.09 -10.22 10.87
CA THR A 133 -10.70 -9.33 9.89
C THR A 133 -9.71 -8.73 8.89
N ALA A 134 -8.40 -8.74 9.17
CA ALA A 134 -7.39 -8.14 8.29
C ALA A 134 -7.00 -9.09 7.14
N PRO A 135 -6.81 -8.57 5.91
CA PRO A 135 -6.30 -9.37 4.80
C PRO A 135 -4.80 -9.67 4.96
N ILE A 136 -4.31 -10.62 4.17
CA ILE A 136 -2.88 -10.91 4.02
C ILE A 136 -2.55 -10.84 2.52
N PHE A 137 -1.54 -10.04 2.17
CA PHE A 137 -1.09 -9.87 0.78
C PHE A 137 -0.01 -10.92 0.45
N PHE A 138 -0.29 -11.82 -0.50
CA PHE A 138 0.62 -12.87 -0.93
C PHE A 138 1.39 -12.43 -2.18
N SER A 139 2.71 -12.58 -2.16
CA SER A 139 3.60 -11.98 -3.15
C SER A 139 3.83 -12.84 -4.39
N VAL A 140 3.51 -12.27 -5.55
CA VAL A 140 4.06 -12.64 -6.86
C VAL A 140 5.20 -11.65 -7.17
N ASP A 141 6.37 -11.94 -6.62
CA ASP A 141 7.56 -11.06 -6.66
C ASP A 141 8.43 -11.27 -7.92
N GLU A 142 7.80 -11.37 -9.09
CA GLU A 142 8.48 -11.40 -10.38
C GLU A 142 7.56 -11.03 -11.55
N ASP A 143 8.15 -10.75 -12.71
CA ASP A 143 7.44 -10.44 -13.97
C ASP A 143 6.90 -11.72 -14.62
N ILE A 144 5.72 -12.18 -14.19
CA ILE A 144 5.08 -13.37 -14.75
C ILE A 144 4.22 -13.01 -15.97
N ASP A 145 4.21 -13.92 -16.95
CA ASP A 145 3.31 -13.80 -18.08
C ASP A 145 1.91 -14.38 -17.80
N SER A 146 0.97 -14.12 -18.72
CA SER A 146 -0.40 -14.61 -18.58
C SER A 146 -0.52 -16.14 -18.60
N GLN A 147 0.45 -16.84 -19.20
CA GLN A 147 0.47 -18.30 -19.23
C GLN A 147 0.84 -18.86 -17.86
N THR A 148 1.86 -18.30 -17.22
CA THR A 148 2.28 -18.61 -15.85
C THR A 148 1.15 -18.32 -14.86
N TRP A 149 0.47 -17.18 -15.03
CA TRP A 149 -0.71 -16.87 -14.24
C TRP A 149 -1.80 -17.94 -14.35
N LYS A 150 -2.25 -18.22 -15.58
CA LYS A 150 -3.37 -19.14 -15.85
C LYS A 150 -3.05 -20.61 -15.54
N SER A 151 -1.78 -20.97 -15.43
CA SER A 151 -1.36 -22.34 -15.16
C SER A 151 -1.18 -22.61 -13.69
N VAL A 152 -0.32 -21.84 -13.00
CA VAL A 152 0.15 -22.20 -11.66
C VAL A 152 -0.13 -21.12 -10.62
N ALA A 153 -0.04 -19.83 -10.96
CA ALA A 153 -0.24 -18.77 -9.98
C ALA A 153 -1.70 -18.65 -9.53
N VAL A 154 -2.66 -18.77 -10.47
CA VAL A 154 -4.09 -18.76 -10.12
C VAL A 154 -4.45 -19.95 -9.22
N GLU A 155 -3.84 -21.12 -9.43
CA GLU A 155 -4.04 -22.30 -8.58
C GLU A 155 -3.47 -22.09 -7.17
N TRP A 156 -2.31 -21.44 -7.06
CA TRP A 156 -1.75 -21.05 -5.77
C TRP A 156 -2.70 -20.12 -5.00
N PHE A 157 -3.26 -19.10 -5.64
CA PHE A 157 -4.27 -18.23 -5.02
C PHE A 157 -5.57 -18.97 -4.66
N ARG A 158 -6.02 -19.94 -5.46
CA ARG A 158 -7.16 -20.80 -5.11
C ARG A 158 -6.86 -21.65 -3.87
N GLY A 159 -5.63 -22.15 -3.75
CA GLY A 159 -5.14 -22.84 -2.55
C GLY A 159 -5.17 -21.94 -1.32
N ILE A 160 -4.64 -20.71 -1.43
CA ILE A 160 -4.68 -19.70 -0.38
C ILE A 160 -6.12 -19.41 0.06
N GLY A 161 -6.99 -19.14 -0.91
CA GLY A 161 -8.40 -18.82 -0.67
C GLY A 161 -9.18 -19.97 -0.02
N SER A 162 -8.76 -21.22 -0.19
CA SER A 162 -9.39 -22.38 0.48
C SER A 162 -9.15 -22.43 1.99
N VAL A 163 -8.09 -21.76 2.47
CA VAL A 163 -7.71 -21.70 3.89
C VAL A 163 -8.09 -20.36 4.50
N LEU A 164 -7.69 -19.26 3.87
CA LEU A 164 -7.87 -17.91 4.39
C LEU A 164 -9.25 -17.31 4.04
N GLY A 165 -9.89 -17.84 2.99
CA GLY A 165 -11.04 -17.23 2.36
C GLY A 165 -10.64 -16.12 1.38
N VAL A 166 -11.30 -16.07 0.22
CA VAL A 166 -11.05 -15.03 -0.80
C VAL A 166 -11.17 -13.62 -0.20
N GLN A 167 -12.12 -13.39 0.70
CA GLN A 167 -12.37 -12.07 1.30
C GLN A 167 -11.20 -11.49 2.09
N ARG A 168 -10.25 -12.33 2.53
CA ARG A 168 -9.02 -11.91 3.24
C ARG A 168 -7.76 -12.14 2.42
N THR A 169 -7.89 -12.68 1.21
CA THR A 169 -6.76 -12.94 0.33
C THR A 169 -6.43 -11.69 -0.47
N GLY A 170 -5.21 -11.19 -0.32
CA GLY A 170 -4.66 -10.11 -1.13
C GLY A 170 -3.48 -10.56 -1.97
N ILE A 171 -3.15 -9.79 -3.01
CA ILE A 171 -2.03 -10.01 -3.91
C ILE A 171 -1.04 -8.84 -3.83
N TYR A 172 0.25 -9.17 -3.78
CA TYR A 172 1.30 -8.27 -4.23
C TYR A 172 1.80 -8.70 -5.61
N GLY A 173 2.00 -7.75 -6.52
CA GLY A 173 2.57 -8.03 -7.84
C GLY A 173 2.47 -6.85 -8.80
N HIS A 174 2.89 -7.08 -10.04
CA HIS A 174 2.77 -6.08 -11.11
C HIS A 174 1.30 -5.82 -11.49
N ALA A 175 1.05 -4.73 -12.21
CA ALA A 175 -0.30 -4.27 -12.57
C ALA A 175 -1.18 -5.36 -13.22
N LEU A 176 -0.61 -6.14 -14.14
CA LEU A 176 -1.36 -7.20 -14.82
C LEU A 176 -1.71 -8.36 -13.88
N ALA A 177 -0.79 -8.81 -13.03
CA ALA A 177 -1.09 -9.85 -12.03
C ALA A 177 -2.20 -9.41 -11.08
N CYS A 178 -2.19 -8.15 -10.63
CA CYS A 178 -3.29 -7.58 -9.84
C CYS A 178 -4.62 -7.65 -10.62
N GLY A 179 -4.63 -7.17 -11.86
CA GLY A 179 -5.82 -7.21 -12.72
C GLY A 179 -6.33 -8.63 -12.99
N TRP A 180 -5.43 -9.60 -13.20
CA TRP A 180 -5.79 -11.00 -13.40
C TRP A 180 -6.39 -11.61 -12.13
N ALA A 181 -5.81 -11.34 -10.95
CA ALA A 181 -6.34 -11.79 -9.67
C ALA A 181 -7.77 -11.28 -9.40
N ILE A 182 -8.02 -10.03 -9.77
CA ILE A 182 -9.36 -9.42 -9.68
C ILE A 182 -10.32 -10.08 -10.68
N GLY A 183 -9.90 -10.23 -11.94
CA GLY A 183 -10.72 -10.82 -13.01
C GLY A 183 -11.10 -12.27 -12.74
N ASP A 184 -10.18 -13.05 -12.15
CA ASP A 184 -10.41 -14.45 -11.78
C ASP A 184 -11.11 -14.60 -10.42
N GLY A 185 -11.35 -13.50 -9.70
CA GLY A 185 -12.10 -13.49 -8.44
C GLY A 185 -11.40 -14.21 -7.29
N VAL A 186 -10.06 -14.24 -7.29
CA VAL A 186 -9.26 -14.96 -6.27
C VAL A 186 -8.73 -14.06 -5.15
N ILE A 187 -9.05 -12.76 -5.18
CA ILE A 187 -8.75 -11.81 -4.10
C ILE A 187 -10.01 -11.07 -3.61
N GLY A 188 -9.94 -10.62 -2.37
CA GLY A 188 -11.05 -9.96 -1.67
C GLY A 188 -11.24 -8.49 -2.01
N TYR A 189 -12.15 -7.86 -1.27
CA TYR A 189 -12.59 -6.48 -1.48
C TYR A 189 -12.25 -5.65 -0.25
N SER A 190 -11.80 -4.42 -0.50
CA SER A 190 -11.74 -3.39 0.54
C SER A 190 -13.14 -2.88 0.87
N THR A 191 -13.35 -2.42 2.09
CA THR A 191 -14.57 -1.65 2.43
C THR A 191 -14.59 -0.27 1.76
N SER A 192 -13.46 0.20 1.22
CA SER A 192 -13.39 1.39 0.37
C SER A 192 -13.97 1.07 -1.02
N PRO A 193 -15.00 1.81 -1.49
CA PRO A 193 -15.67 1.51 -2.76
C PRO A 193 -14.72 1.45 -3.96
N GLY A 194 -14.84 0.39 -4.76
CA GLY A 194 -14.05 0.19 -5.97
C GLY A 194 -12.67 -0.44 -5.76
N HIS A 195 -12.25 -0.66 -4.51
CA HIS A 195 -10.93 -1.20 -4.21
C HIS A 195 -10.93 -2.70 -3.87
N ARG A 196 -9.79 -3.33 -4.13
CA ARG A 196 -9.49 -4.76 -3.95
C ARG A 196 -8.23 -4.90 -3.12
N TRP A 197 -8.02 -6.06 -2.51
CA TRP A 197 -6.76 -6.36 -1.82
C TRP A 197 -5.60 -6.57 -2.82
N ALA A 198 -5.31 -5.56 -3.63
CA ALA A 198 -4.20 -5.50 -4.55
C ALA A 198 -3.19 -4.46 -4.05
N TRP A 199 -1.97 -4.93 -3.82
CA TRP A 199 -0.78 -4.14 -3.53
C TRP A 199 0.12 -4.19 -4.77
N GLN A 200 0.10 -3.12 -5.55
CA GLN A 200 0.77 -3.10 -6.83
C GLN A 200 2.22 -2.62 -6.69
N THR A 201 3.20 -3.30 -7.27
CA THR A 201 4.56 -2.73 -7.40
C THR A 201 4.75 -1.95 -8.69
N LYS A 202 5.56 -0.89 -8.66
CA LYS A 202 6.02 -0.23 -9.89
C LYS A 202 6.91 -1.14 -10.73
N ALA A 203 7.62 -2.07 -10.09
CA ALA A 203 8.45 -3.04 -10.77
C ALA A 203 7.59 -3.84 -11.75
N TRP A 204 8.10 -4.05 -12.96
CA TRP A 204 7.44 -4.83 -14.02
C TRP A 204 6.09 -4.28 -14.52
N SER A 205 5.55 -3.21 -13.91
CA SER A 205 4.28 -2.61 -14.29
C SER A 205 4.36 -1.69 -15.51
N GLN A 206 5.57 -1.32 -15.98
CA GLN A 206 5.78 -0.49 -17.18
C GLN A 206 4.98 0.83 -17.17
N GLY A 207 4.77 1.40 -15.98
CA GLY A 207 3.97 2.63 -15.78
C GLY A 207 2.46 2.42 -15.72
N ALA A 208 1.95 1.21 -15.97
CA ALA A 208 0.55 0.89 -15.78
C ALA A 208 0.14 0.93 -14.29
N ARG A 209 -1.13 1.24 -14.03
CA ARG A 209 -1.72 1.28 -12.68
C ARG A 209 -3.01 0.47 -12.65
N GLU A 210 -3.14 -0.41 -11.67
CA GLU A 210 -4.39 -1.09 -11.35
C GLU A 210 -5.27 -0.12 -10.54
N PRO A 211 -6.37 0.40 -11.12
CA PRO A 211 -7.21 1.39 -10.45
C PRO A 211 -7.87 0.88 -9.16
N ALA A 212 -8.04 -0.43 -9.01
CA ALA A 212 -8.64 -1.02 -7.81
C ALA A 212 -7.62 -1.30 -6.69
N ALA A 213 -6.32 -1.03 -6.88
CA ALA A 213 -5.30 -1.28 -5.86
C ALA A 213 -5.54 -0.44 -4.59
N VAL A 214 -5.28 -1.02 -3.43
CA VAL A 214 -5.31 -0.30 -2.13
C VAL A 214 -3.94 0.26 -1.74
N LEU A 215 -2.86 -0.32 -2.28
CA LEU A 215 -1.48 0.05 -2.01
C LEU A 215 -0.68 0.07 -3.32
N TYR A 216 0.32 0.94 -3.40
CA TYR A 216 1.28 0.95 -4.51
C TYR A 216 2.72 1.18 -4.06
N GLN A 217 3.58 0.20 -4.30
CA GLN A 217 5.02 0.31 -4.03
C GLN A 217 5.68 1.26 -5.05
N SER A 218 5.92 2.49 -4.62
CA SER A 218 6.42 3.61 -5.44
C SER A 218 7.94 3.74 -5.44
N ALA A 219 8.61 3.20 -4.42
CA ALA A 219 10.06 3.03 -4.37
C ALA A 219 10.42 1.58 -4.05
N VAL A 220 11.28 0.98 -4.88
CA VAL A 220 11.76 -0.39 -4.71
C VAL A 220 13.25 -0.33 -4.45
N ASN A 221 13.67 -0.77 -3.27
CA ASN A 221 15.02 -0.82 -2.81
C ASN A 221 15.79 -1.91 -3.56
N THR A 222 16.76 -1.48 -4.35
CA THR A 222 17.64 -2.36 -5.11
C THR A 222 19.07 -1.84 -4.99
N ALA A 223 20.07 -2.69 -5.25
CA ALA A 223 21.47 -2.26 -5.25
C ALA A 223 21.76 -1.10 -6.22
N SER A 224 21.06 -1.05 -7.37
CA SER A 224 21.21 0.01 -8.38
C SER A 224 20.37 1.26 -8.10
N THR A 225 19.26 1.10 -7.38
CA THR A 225 18.31 2.16 -7.06
C THR A 225 17.90 1.96 -5.60
N PRO A 226 18.74 2.39 -4.65
CA PRO A 226 18.44 2.19 -3.23
C PRO A 226 17.19 2.98 -2.85
N GLY A 227 16.38 2.40 -1.97
CA GLY A 227 15.18 3.04 -1.45
C GLY A 227 15.51 4.18 -0.48
N PRO A 228 14.49 4.86 0.10
CA PRO A 228 14.73 5.79 1.19
C PRO A 228 15.48 5.14 2.35
N LEU A 229 16.32 5.94 3.03
CA LEU A 229 17.12 5.47 4.15
C LEU A 229 16.47 5.90 5.47
N ILE A 230 16.20 4.94 6.37
CA ILE A 230 15.73 5.19 7.73
C ILE A 230 16.77 4.61 8.70
N GLY A 231 17.46 5.49 9.43
CA GLY A 231 18.67 5.08 10.14
C GLY A 231 19.74 4.62 9.13
N ASP A 232 20.15 3.35 9.23
CA ASP A 232 21.12 2.72 8.32
C ASP A 232 20.47 1.68 7.39
N ILE A 233 19.13 1.68 7.29
CA ILE A 233 18.34 0.66 6.59
C ILE A 233 17.63 1.29 5.40
N HIS A 234 17.88 0.77 4.20
CA HIS A 234 17.11 1.13 3.02
C HIS A 234 15.79 0.34 2.98
N VAL A 235 14.70 1.04 2.69
CA VAL A 235 13.34 0.49 2.72
C VAL A 235 12.63 0.68 1.39
N ASP A 236 11.61 -0.12 1.15
CA ASP A 236 10.61 0.14 0.12
C ASP A 236 9.60 1.19 0.60
N THR A 237 8.91 1.85 -0.32
CA THR A 237 7.84 2.81 0.02
C THR A 237 6.56 2.49 -0.72
N ASP A 238 5.45 2.53 0.02
CA ASP A 238 4.12 2.20 -0.47
C ASP A 238 3.14 3.35 -0.27
N ASP A 239 2.55 3.83 -1.36
CA ASP A 239 1.49 4.83 -1.34
C ASP A 239 0.16 4.18 -0.93
N VAL A 240 -0.54 4.77 0.05
CA VAL A 240 -1.89 4.36 0.44
C VAL A 240 -2.92 4.95 -0.52
N LEU A 241 -3.70 4.09 -1.16
CA LEU A 241 -4.67 4.46 -2.20
C LEU A 241 -6.13 4.37 -1.76
N ALA A 242 -6.39 3.77 -0.60
CA ALA A 242 -7.73 3.56 -0.05
C ALA A 242 -7.75 3.84 1.45
N ALA A 243 -8.91 4.21 2.02
CA ALA A 243 -9.05 4.41 3.46
C ALA A 243 -8.93 3.08 4.23
N ASP A 244 -9.44 2.01 3.63
CA ASP A 244 -9.23 0.64 4.08
C ASP A 244 -8.25 -0.05 3.14
N PHE A 245 -7.00 -0.12 3.58
CA PHE A 245 -5.89 -0.71 2.83
C PHE A 245 -5.40 -2.02 3.44
N GLY A 246 -6.18 -2.60 4.37
CA GLY A 246 -5.84 -3.84 5.06
C GLY A 246 -5.16 -3.66 6.41
N GLN A 247 -5.15 -2.43 6.97
CA GLN A 247 -4.61 -2.16 8.29
C GLN A 247 -5.33 -2.96 9.39
N TRP A 248 -4.58 -3.39 10.40
CA TRP A 248 -5.09 -4.23 11.48
C TRP A 248 -6.14 -3.52 12.35
N ASP A 249 -5.91 -2.25 12.70
CA ASP A 249 -6.75 -1.52 13.67
C ASP A 249 -8.00 -0.85 13.05
N LEU A 250 -8.47 -1.34 11.91
CA LEU A 250 -9.75 -0.92 11.31
C LEU A 250 -10.87 -1.91 11.65
N THR A 251 -11.99 -1.39 12.17
CA THR A 251 -13.23 -2.17 12.32
C THR A 251 -13.92 -2.29 10.96
N ARG A 252 -14.06 -3.53 10.45
CA ARG A 252 -14.65 -3.86 9.14
C ARG A 252 -16.01 -4.55 9.29
#